data_AF-A0A257NEQ7-F1
#
_entry.id   AF-A0A257NEQ7-F1
#
_cell.length_a   1.000
_cell.length_b   1.000
_cell.length_c   1.000
_cell.angle_alpha   90.00
_cell.angle_beta   90.00
_cell.angle_gamma   90.00
#
_symmetry.space_group_name_H-M   'P 1'
#
loop_
_entity.id
_entity.type
_entity.pdbx_description
1 polymer ?
#
loop_
_entity_poly.entity_id
_entity_poly.type
_entity_poly.pdbx_seq_one_letter_code
_entity_poly.pdbx_strand_id
1 'polypeptide(L)'
;MHPVIEKVTQEIIERSHPTRSAYLKYIDGVAKKGPVRSGMGCGNLAHGFAACSAAEKADLTGDQKADIAIITSYNDMLSAHQPYKDSPDLIKAAIREAGGVAQVAGGVPAMCDGITQGQPGMELSLFSRDLIAMATAIGMSH
;
A
#
# COMPACT_ATOMS: atom_id res chain seq x y z
N MET A 1 17.15 -26.09 -10.53
CA MET A 1 16.94 -25.54 -9.17
C MET A 1 17.56 -26.51 -8.17
N HIS A 2 17.98 -26.09 -6.98
CA HIS A 2 18.49 -27.04 -5.98
C HIS A 2 17.37 -28.00 -5.54
N PRO A 3 17.59 -29.33 -5.45
CA PRO A 3 16.51 -30.30 -5.21
C PRO A 3 15.67 -30.03 -3.96
N VAL A 4 16.29 -29.53 -2.90
CA VAL A 4 15.58 -29.15 -1.66
C VAL A 4 14.63 -27.97 -1.89
N ILE A 5 15.03 -26.99 -2.69
CA ILE A 5 14.18 -25.83 -2.99
C ILE A 5 12.98 -26.27 -3.82
N GLU A 6 13.20 -27.11 -4.82
CA GLU A 6 12.12 -27.67 -5.64
C GLU A 6 11.10 -28.45 -4.80
N LYS A 7 11.59 -29.32 -3.90
CA LYS A 7 10.75 -30.07 -2.97
C LYS A 7 9.92 -29.14 -2.07
N VAL A 8 10.54 -28.16 -1.42
CA VAL A 8 9.86 -27.22 -0.51
C VAL A 8 8.84 -26.36 -1.27
N THR A 9 9.18 -25.91 -2.48
CA THR A 9 8.26 -25.16 -3.35
C THR A 9 7.04 -26.02 -3.69
N GLN A 10 7.23 -27.28 -4.07
CA GLN A 10 6.12 -28.18 -4.40
C GLN A 10 5.22 -28.43 -3.19
N GLU A 11 5.78 -28.66 -2.01
CA GLU A 11 5.03 -28.82 -0.76
C GLU A 11 4.19 -27.56 -0.41
N ILE A 12 4.74 -26.36 -0.64
CA ILE A 12 4.00 -25.11 -0.43
C ILE A 12 2.86 -24.97 -1.45
N ILE A 13 3.10 -25.29 -2.73
CA ILE A 13 2.07 -25.26 -3.78
C ILE A 13 0.91 -26.18 -3.42
N GLU A 14 1.21 -27.44 -3.09
CA GLU A 14 0.19 -28.45 -2.76
C GLU A 14 -0.61 -28.05 -1.51
N ARG A 15 0.08 -27.65 -0.43
CA ARG A 15 -0.57 -27.25 0.83
C ARG A 15 -1.41 -25.99 0.68
N SER A 16 -0.98 -25.03 -0.15
CA SER A 16 -1.68 -23.75 -0.33
C SER A 16 -2.74 -23.78 -1.43
N HIS A 17 -2.84 -24.86 -2.21
CA HIS A 17 -3.71 -24.91 -3.39
C HIS A 17 -5.16 -24.47 -3.10
N PRO A 18 -5.86 -24.93 -2.03
CA PRO A 18 -7.23 -24.52 -1.78
C PRO A 18 -7.36 -23.02 -1.46
N THR A 19 -6.50 -22.48 -0.59
CA THR A 19 -6.57 -21.07 -0.16
C THR A 19 -6.08 -20.12 -1.23
N ARG A 20 -5.03 -20.49 -1.98
CA ARG A 20 -4.52 -19.72 -3.11
C ARG A 20 -5.55 -19.62 -4.23
N SER A 21 -6.22 -20.72 -4.55
CA SER A 21 -7.28 -20.73 -5.58
C SER A 21 -8.45 -19.83 -5.18
N ALA A 22 -8.88 -19.87 -3.92
CA ALA A 22 -9.93 -19.00 -3.41
C ALA A 22 -9.52 -17.51 -3.47
N TYR A 23 -8.28 -17.20 -3.08
CA TYR A 23 -7.74 -15.84 -3.14
C TYR A 23 -7.68 -15.31 -4.59
N LEU A 24 -7.15 -16.11 -5.53
CA LEU A 24 -7.07 -15.71 -6.94
C LEU A 24 -8.46 -15.47 -7.53
N LYS A 25 -9.42 -16.36 -7.25
CA LYS A 25 -10.81 -16.17 -7.68
C LYS A 25 -11.41 -14.87 -7.13
N TYR A 26 -11.11 -14.51 -5.89
CA TYR A 26 -11.53 -13.24 -5.31
C TYR A 26 -10.89 -12.05 -6.02
N ILE A 27 -9.56 -12.07 -6.22
CA ILE A 27 -8.82 -11.01 -6.90
C ILE A 27 -9.32 -10.82 -8.34
N ASP A 28 -9.51 -11.90 -9.09
CA ASP A 28 -10.06 -11.86 -10.45
C ASP A 28 -11.49 -11.30 -10.47
N GLY A 29 -12.28 -11.58 -9.43
CA GLY A 29 -13.63 -11.04 -9.28
C GLY A 29 -13.69 -9.55 -8.97
N VAL A 30 -12.69 -9.00 -8.26
CA VAL A 30 -12.61 -7.56 -7.94
C VAL A 30 -11.81 -6.77 -8.97
N ALA A 31 -10.93 -7.42 -9.73
CA ALA A 31 -10.13 -6.80 -10.78
C ALA A 31 -11.05 -6.28 -11.91
N LYS A 32 -11.20 -4.96 -11.98
CA LYS A 32 -11.94 -4.30 -13.06
C LYS A 32 -10.98 -3.82 -14.15
N LYS A 33 -11.49 -3.68 -15.37
CA LYS A 33 -10.74 -3.05 -16.47
C LYS A 33 -10.68 -1.54 -16.22
N GLY A 34 -9.59 -1.10 -15.60
CA GLY A 34 -9.30 0.31 -15.34
C GLY A 34 -9.83 0.84 -14.01
N PRO A 35 -9.58 2.13 -13.72
CA PRO A 35 -10.06 2.83 -12.54
C PRO A 35 -11.59 2.77 -12.40
N VAL A 36 -12.07 2.61 -11.17
CA VAL A 36 -13.49 2.45 -10.87
C VAL A 36 -14.05 3.75 -10.30
N ARG A 37 -14.10 4.81 -11.09
CA ARG A 37 -14.54 6.14 -10.62
C ARG A 37 -15.96 6.50 -11.06
N SER A 38 -16.39 6.04 -12.24
CA SER A 38 -17.75 6.26 -12.78
C SER A 38 -18.89 5.76 -11.89
N GLY A 39 -18.63 4.83 -10.97
CA GLY A 39 -19.60 4.35 -9.97
C GLY A 39 -19.60 5.12 -8.64
N MET A 40 -18.70 6.09 -8.44
CA MET A 40 -18.61 6.87 -7.20
C MET A 40 -19.51 8.11 -7.24
N GLY A 41 -20.08 8.49 -6.09
CA GLY A 41 -20.82 9.74 -5.98
C GLY A 41 -19.91 10.96 -6.14
N CYS A 42 -20.44 12.05 -6.69
CA CYS A 42 -19.69 13.30 -6.93
C CYS A 42 -18.99 13.83 -5.66
N GLY A 43 -19.59 13.62 -4.49
CA GLY A 43 -18.98 13.98 -3.21
C GLY A 43 -17.67 13.22 -2.94
N ASN A 44 -17.64 11.90 -3.18
CA ASN A 44 -16.44 11.08 -2.94
C ASN A 44 -15.28 11.54 -3.84
N LEU A 45 -15.56 11.80 -5.12
CA LEU A 45 -14.56 12.31 -6.07
C LEU A 45 -14.07 13.71 -5.67
N ALA A 46 -14.97 14.59 -5.22
CA ALA A 46 -14.60 15.94 -4.78
C ALA A 46 -13.69 15.91 -3.55
N HIS A 47 -13.98 15.04 -2.57
CA HIS A 47 -13.16 14.88 -1.37
C HIS A 47 -11.82 14.21 -1.68
N GLY A 48 -11.82 13.12 -2.45
CA GLY A 48 -10.62 12.35 -2.77
C GLY A 48 -9.59 13.11 -3.60
N PHE A 49 -10.02 14.12 -4.38
CA PHE A 49 -9.13 14.90 -5.24
C PHE A 49 -8.96 16.35 -4.78
N ALA A 50 -9.54 16.74 -3.64
CA ALA A 50 -9.58 18.13 -3.20
C ALA A 50 -8.18 18.77 -3.10
N ALA A 51 -7.22 18.02 -2.56
CA ALA A 51 -5.85 18.44 -2.34
C ALA A 51 -4.95 18.32 -3.59
N CYS A 52 -5.43 17.65 -4.65
CA CYS A 52 -4.68 17.51 -5.89
C CYS A 52 -4.53 18.86 -6.62
N SER A 53 -3.44 18.99 -7.36
CA SER A 53 -3.23 20.11 -8.29
C SER A 53 -4.29 20.14 -9.37
N ALA A 54 -4.44 21.28 -10.07
CA ALA A 54 -5.40 21.41 -11.17
C ALA A 54 -5.16 20.37 -12.29
N ALA A 55 -3.90 20.07 -12.59
CA ALA A 55 -3.54 19.05 -13.58
C ALA A 55 -3.96 17.64 -13.14
N GLU A 56 -3.69 17.29 -11.88
CA GLU A 56 -4.10 16.00 -11.32
C GLU A 56 -5.62 15.87 -11.23
N LYS A 57 -6.35 16.95 -10.88
CA LYS A 57 -7.82 16.95 -10.91
C LYS A 57 -8.36 16.69 -12.32
N ALA A 58 -7.75 17.29 -13.35
CA ALA A 58 -8.12 17.01 -14.74
C ALA A 58 -7.84 15.55 -15.13
N ASP A 59 -6.72 14.99 -14.66
CA ASP A 59 -6.37 13.58 -14.88
C ASP A 59 -7.30 12.60 -14.16
N LEU A 60 -7.72 12.94 -12.94
CA LEU A 60 -8.54 12.09 -12.06
C LEU A 60 -10.05 12.20 -12.29
N THR A 61 -10.52 13.29 -12.90
CA THR A 61 -11.93 13.43 -13.33
C THR A 61 -12.28 12.55 -14.52
N GLY A 62 -11.29 12.08 -15.28
CA GLY A 62 -11.45 11.01 -16.25
C GLY A 62 -11.25 9.61 -15.65
N ASP A 63 -11.56 8.59 -16.45
CA ASP A 63 -11.46 7.17 -16.05
C ASP A 63 -10.20 6.47 -16.60
N GLN A 64 -9.21 7.23 -17.10
CA GLN A 64 -8.07 6.63 -17.80
C GLN A 64 -6.83 6.42 -16.91
N LYS A 65 -6.48 7.42 -16.09
CA LYS A 65 -5.24 7.39 -15.29
C LYS A 65 -5.47 6.73 -13.94
N ALA A 66 -4.58 5.84 -13.52
CA ALA A 66 -4.61 5.27 -12.18
C ALA A 66 -4.29 6.33 -11.11
N ASP A 67 -4.92 6.19 -9.95
CA ASP A 67 -4.53 6.91 -8.73
C ASP A 67 -3.85 5.89 -7.80
N ILE A 68 -2.57 6.11 -7.52
CA ILE A 68 -1.74 5.18 -6.75
C ILE A 68 -1.58 5.71 -5.33
N ALA A 69 -2.13 4.97 -4.39
CA ALA A 69 -1.98 5.26 -2.97
C ALA A 69 -0.56 4.94 -2.49
N ILE A 70 0.02 5.86 -1.73
CA ILE A 70 1.31 5.73 -1.05
C ILE A 70 1.04 5.64 0.45
N ILE A 71 1.57 4.60 1.09
CA ILE A 71 1.59 4.44 2.53
C ILE A 71 3.01 4.61 3.01
N THR A 72 3.24 5.52 3.97
CA THR A 72 4.58 5.81 4.49
C THR A 72 4.68 5.46 5.97
N SER A 73 5.81 4.89 6.37
CA SER A 73 6.19 4.70 7.77
C SER A 73 7.23 5.72 8.21
N TYR A 74 7.34 6.86 7.50
CA TYR A 74 8.26 7.94 7.84
C TYR A 74 8.03 8.44 9.26
N ASN A 75 9.13 8.55 10.01
CA ASN A 75 9.22 9.40 11.18
C ASN A 75 10.66 9.91 11.33
N ASP A 76 10.83 11.05 12.00
CA ASP A 76 12.17 11.64 12.23
C ASP A 76 12.91 11.01 13.41
N MET A 77 12.22 10.20 14.23
CA MET A 77 12.78 9.62 15.45
C MET A 77 13.66 8.39 15.18
N LEU A 78 13.28 7.56 14.21
CA LEU A 78 13.92 6.27 13.96
C LEU A 78 14.81 6.37 12.73
N SER A 79 16.10 6.11 12.90
CA SER A 79 17.09 6.20 11.81
C SER A 79 16.78 5.31 10.60
N ALA A 80 16.09 4.19 10.80
CA ALA A 80 15.65 3.30 9.71
C ALA A 80 14.45 3.84 8.90
N HIS A 81 13.71 4.80 9.45
CA HIS A 81 12.49 5.36 8.84
C HIS A 81 12.65 6.82 8.41
N GLN A 82 13.60 7.55 9.02
CA GLN A 82 13.95 8.91 8.64
C GLN A 82 14.28 9.06 7.14
N PRO A 83 14.99 8.11 6.50
CA PRO A 83 15.27 8.18 5.06
C PRO A 83 14.03 8.20 4.17
N TYR A 84 12.86 7.84 4.69
CA TYR A 84 11.60 7.88 3.92
C TYR A 84 11.00 9.28 3.77
N LYS A 85 11.62 10.31 4.36
CA LYS A 85 11.12 11.70 4.32
C LYS A 85 10.72 12.15 2.92
N ASP A 86 11.63 11.96 1.97
CA ASP A 86 11.48 12.47 0.60
C ASP A 86 10.94 11.39 -0.37
N SER A 87 10.83 10.13 0.09
CA SER A 87 10.36 9.01 -0.73
C SER A 87 8.97 9.23 -1.34
N PRO A 88 7.95 9.75 -0.63
CA PRO A 88 6.65 10.00 -1.23
C PRO A 88 6.70 10.93 -2.45
N ASP A 89 7.51 11.99 -2.40
CA ASP A 89 7.60 12.96 -3.50
C ASP A 89 8.38 12.38 -4.69
N LEU A 90 9.44 11.61 -4.43
CA LEU A 90 10.15 10.87 -5.47
C LEU A 90 9.24 9.83 -6.16
N ILE A 91 8.44 9.10 -5.39
CA ILE A 91 7.49 8.11 -5.92
C ILE A 91 6.41 8.80 -6.75
N LYS A 92 5.84 9.92 -6.27
CA LYS A 92 4.86 10.70 -7.04
C LYS A 92 5.44 11.19 -8.37
N ALA A 93 6.67 11.69 -8.37
CA ALA A 93 7.33 12.14 -9.59
C ALA A 93 7.48 11.01 -10.61
N ALA A 94 7.96 9.83 -10.17
CA ALA A 94 8.11 8.66 -11.03
C ALA A 94 6.76 8.15 -11.58
N ILE A 95 5.72 8.11 -10.75
CA ILE A 95 4.37 7.70 -11.17
C ILE A 95 3.80 8.70 -12.19
N ARG A 96 4.02 9.99 -11.97
CA ARG A 96 3.61 11.05 -12.90
C ARG A 96 4.32 10.91 -14.25
N GLU A 97 5.61 10.64 -14.26
CA GLU A 97 6.37 10.36 -15.50
C GLU A 97 5.82 9.14 -16.24
N ALA A 98 5.42 8.11 -15.52
CA ALA A 98 4.74 6.93 -16.07
C ALA A 98 3.26 7.17 -16.47
N GLY A 99 2.75 8.40 -16.32
CA GLY A 99 1.40 8.79 -16.72
C GLY A 99 0.30 8.53 -15.69
N GLY A 100 0.65 8.17 -14.45
CA GLY A 100 -0.29 8.02 -13.33
C GLY A 100 -0.40 9.26 -12.45
N VAL A 101 -1.29 9.19 -11.47
CA VAL A 101 -1.37 10.12 -10.35
C VAL A 101 -1.10 9.34 -9.06
N ALA A 102 -0.57 9.99 -8.04
CA ALA A 102 -0.34 9.35 -6.75
C ALA A 102 -0.61 10.28 -5.58
N GLN A 103 -1.14 9.72 -4.50
CA GLN A 103 -1.48 10.43 -3.27
C GLN A 103 -0.91 9.68 -2.08
N VAL A 104 -0.49 10.41 -1.04
CA VAL A 104 -0.21 9.77 0.25
C VAL A 104 -1.54 9.47 0.90
N ALA A 105 -1.90 8.20 0.92
CA ALA A 105 -3.17 7.73 1.45
C ALA A 105 -3.15 7.58 2.97
N GLY A 106 -1.96 7.42 3.57
CA GLY A 106 -1.83 7.33 5.01
C GLY A 106 -0.39 7.18 5.51
N GLY A 107 -0.23 7.48 6.80
CA GLY A 107 0.94 7.11 7.58
C GLY A 107 0.67 5.86 8.39
N VAL A 108 1.67 5.00 8.55
CA VAL A 108 1.63 3.85 9.47
C VAL A 108 2.66 4.04 10.57
N PRO A 109 2.44 3.47 11.77
CA PRO A 109 3.44 3.55 12.82
C PRO A 109 4.74 2.86 12.40
N ALA A 110 5.82 3.29 13.04
CA ALA A 110 7.14 2.74 12.85
C ALA A 110 7.76 2.49 14.22
N MET A 111 8.44 1.35 14.34
CA MET A 111 9.12 0.90 15.54
C MET A 111 10.53 0.42 15.18
N CYS A 112 11.47 0.57 16.10
CA CYS A 112 12.83 0.10 15.92
C CYS A 112 13.19 -0.88 17.02
N ASP A 113 13.32 -2.16 16.66
CA ASP A 113 13.75 -3.20 17.59
C ASP A 113 15.09 -2.86 18.24
N GLY A 114 16.02 -2.23 17.50
CA GLY A 114 17.30 -1.79 18.06
C GLY A 114 17.19 -0.77 19.19
N ILE A 115 16.06 -0.04 19.29
CA ILE A 115 15.78 0.87 20.41
C ILE A 115 15.01 0.15 21.52
N THR A 116 14.03 -0.69 21.17
CA THR A 116 13.14 -1.29 22.16
C THR A 116 13.67 -2.60 22.75
N GLN A 117 14.68 -3.23 22.16
CA GLN A 117 15.18 -4.54 22.59
C GLN A 117 15.62 -4.52 24.06
N GLY A 118 15.04 -5.42 24.85
CA GLY A 118 15.27 -5.50 26.30
C GLY A 118 14.57 -4.42 27.14
N GLN A 119 13.73 -3.58 26.52
CA GLN A 119 12.92 -2.55 27.18
C GLN A 119 11.43 -2.92 27.13
N PRO A 120 10.57 -2.35 28.01
CA PRO A 120 9.12 -2.62 27.99
C PRO A 120 8.45 -2.35 26.63
N GLY A 121 8.99 -1.42 25.84
CA GLY A 121 8.49 -1.15 24.49
C GLY A 121 8.58 -2.34 23.53
N MET A 122 9.44 -3.33 23.79
CA MET A 122 9.56 -4.53 22.94
C MET A 122 8.28 -5.36 22.95
N GLU A 123 7.48 -5.27 24.02
CA GLU A 123 6.19 -5.94 24.13
C GLU A 123 5.20 -5.49 23.04
N LEU A 124 5.43 -4.33 22.42
CA LEU A 124 4.61 -3.79 21.34
C LEU A 124 5.14 -4.14 19.94
N SER A 125 6.36 -4.67 19.80
CA SER A 125 7.01 -4.85 18.49
C SER A 125 6.19 -5.74 17.56
N LEU A 126 5.75 -6.93 18.02
CA LEU A 126 4.95 -7.82 17.18
C LEU A 126 3.55 -7.24 16.88
N PHE A 127 2.93 -6.54 17.83
CA PHE A 127 1.62 -5.91 17.62
C PHE A 127 1.66 -4.80 16.58
N SER A 128 2.81 -4.12 16.43
CA SER A 128 2.98 -3.08 15.41
C SER A 128 2.72 -3.61 13.99
N ARG A 129 3.03 -4.88 13.71
CA ARG A 129 2.75 -5.53 12.42
C ARG A 129 1.26 -5.50 12.08
N ASP A 130 0.42 -5.92 13.01
CA ASP A 130 -1.03 -6.01 12.77
C ASP A 130 -1.66 -4.62 12.71
N LEU A 131 -1.11 -3.67 13.49
CA LEU A 131 -1.51 -2.27 13.40
C LEU A 131 -1.15 -1.63 12.04
N ILE A 132 0.04 -1.90 11.51
CA ILE A 132 0.45 -1.46 10.17
C ILE A 132 -0.47 -2.05 9.10
N ALA A 133 -0.81 -3.34 9.21
CA ALA A 133 -1.71 -4.00 8.27
C ALA A 133 -3.11 -3.34 8.27
N MET A 134 -3.68 -3.08 9.44
CA MET A 134 -4.97 -2.42 9.58
C MET A 134 -4.93 -0.96 9.10
N ALA A 135 -3.92 -0.19 9.49
CA ALA A 135 -3.76 1.20 9.08
C ALA A 135 -3.57 1.33 7.55
N THR A 136 -2.85 0.39 6.94
CA THR A 136 -2.74 0.29 5.47
C THR A 136 -4.10 0.04 4.84
N ALA A 137 -4.88 -0.93 5.35
CA ALA A 137 -6.22 -1.20 4.83
C ALA A 137 -7.16 0.01 4.94
N ILE A 138 -7.08 0.77 6.05
CA ILE A 138 -7.83 2.00 6.25
C ILE A 138 -7.43 3.06 5.21
N GLY A 139 -6.14 3.32 5.02
CA GLY A 139 -5.67 4.29 4.02
C GLY A 139 -6.07 3.90 2.59
N MET A 140 -6.08 2.61 2.27
CA MET A 140 -6.50 2.07 0.96
C MET A 140 -8.03 2.01 0.75
N SER A 141 -8.83 2.38 1.75
CA SER A 141 -10.30 2.22 1.70
C SER A 141 -11.07 3.46 1.23
N HIS A 142 -10.36 4.56 1.00
CA HIS A 142 -10.90 5.80 0.41
C HIS A 142 -11.21 5.61 -1.09
#